data_AF-X0WQ35-F1
#
_entry.id   AF-X0WQ35-F1
#
_cell.length_a   1.000
_cell.length_b   1.000
_cell.length_c   1.000
_cell.angle_alpha   90.00
_cell.angle_beta   90.00
_cell.angle_gamma   90.00
#
_symmetry.space_group_name_H-M   'P 1'
#
loop_
_entity.id
_entity.type
_entity.pdbx_description
1 polymer ?
#
loop_
_entity_poly.entity_id
_entity_poly.type
_entity_poly.pdbx_seq_one_letter_code
_entity_poly.pdbx_strand_id
1 'polypeptide(L)'
;LKGIPEVPTEARYRMLTLIHAMSFGLVAPSYRTESMHGAGSPQAQKIMIERETDMGLKQSLARSIAGIDEREDPLDPASKGGWKKPC
;
A
#
# COMPACT_ATOMS: atom_id res chain seq x y z
N LEU A 1 6.87 -27.41 -25.75
CA LEU A 1 5.73 -26.47 -25.84
C LEU A 1 4.35 -27.12 -25.68
N LYS A 2 4.21 -28.46 -25.79
CA LYS A 2 2.92 -29.15 -25.55
C LYS A 2 2.44 -28.93 -24.11
N GLY A 3 1.18 -28.53 -23.97
CA GLY A 3 0.46 -28.43 -22.71
C GLY A 3 -0.59 -29.53 -22.59
N ILE A 4 -1.68 -29.22 -21.87
CA ILE A 4 -2.87 -30.07 -21.78
C ILE A 4 -3.45 -30.24 -23.20
N PRO A 5 -3.94 -31.43 -23.60
CA PRO A 5 -4.37 -31.72 -24.97
C PRO A 5 -5.43 -30.77 -25.53
N GLU A 6 -6.27 -30.22 -24.65
CA GLU A 6 -7.40 -29.33 -24.97
C GLU A 6 -6.96 -27.92 -25.39
N VAL A 7 -5.73 -27.50 -25.07
CA VAL A 7 -5.27 -26.13 -25.31
C VAL A 7 -4.28 -26.09 -26.48
N PRO A 8 -4.54 -25.31 -27.54
CA PRO A 8 -3.60 -25.13 -28.63
C PRO A 8 -2.28 -24.54 -28.18
N THR A 9 -1.18 -25.03 -28.74
CA THR A 9 0.18 -24.57 -28.42
C THR A 9 0.37 -23.07 -28.68
N GLU A 10 -0.26 -22.51 -29.73
CA GLU A 10 -0.19 -21.08 -30.06
C GLU A 10 -0.75 -20.20 -28.93
N ALA A 11 -1.91 -20.55 -28.37
CA ALA A 11 -2.54 -19.80 -27.28
C ALA A 11 -1.61 -19.75 -26.06
N ARG A 12 -0.95 -20.87 -25.74
CA ARG A 12 0.04 -20.94 -24.66
C ARG A 12 1.25 -20.04 -24.95
N TYR A 13 1.75 -20.03 -26.19
CA TYR A 13 2.89 -19.21 -26.58
C TYR A 13 2.57 -17.71 -26.51
N ARG A 14 1.36 -17.30 -26.95
CA ARG A 14 0.87 -15.92 -26.84
C ARG A 14 0.83 -15.45 -25.38
N MET A 15 0.28 -16.28 -24.48
CA MET A 15 0.25 -15.95 -23.06
C MET A 15 1.64 -15.86 -22.43
N LEU A 16 2.54 -16.78 -22.76
CA LEU A 16 3.92 -16.72 -22.27
C LEU A 16 4.64 -15.46 -22.77
N THR A 17 4.41 -15.08 -24.02
CA THR A 17 4.98 -13.85 -24.60
C THR A 17 4.43 -12.61 -23.91
N LEU A 18 3.13 -12.56 -23.62
CA LEU A 18 2.52 -11.46 -22.89
C LEU A 18 3.11 -11.31 -21.48
N ILE A 19 3.16 -12.41 -20.72
CA ILE A 19 3.75 -12.43 -19.37
C ILE A 19 5.21 -11.96 -19.42
N HIS A 20 5.98 -12.46 -20.40
CA HIS A 20 7.35 -12.03 -20.60
C HIS A 20 7.45 -10.53 -20.93
N ALA A 21 6.62 -10.03 -21.84
CA ALA A 21 6.61 -8.62 -22.23
C ALA A 21 6.31 -7.68 -21.04
N MET A 22 5.40 -8.07 -20.14
CA MET A 22 5.06 -7.31 -18.93
C MET A 22 6.07 -7.47 -17.80
N SER A 23 6.76 -8.62 -17.72
CA SER A 23 7.67 -8.92 -16.61
C SER A 23 9.11 -8.50 -16.89
N PHE A 24 9.59 -8.68 -18.12
CA PHE A 24 10.99 -8.45 -18.50
C PHE A 24 11.18 -7.76 -19.85
N GLY A 25 10.13 -7.69 -20.67
CA GLY A 25 10.17 -7.05 -21.98
C GLY A 25 9.85 -5.56 -21.95
N LEU A 26 9.39 -5.05 -23.11
CA LEU A 26 9.20 -3.62 -23.36
C LEU A 26 8.16 -2.94 -22.45
N VAL A 27 7.18 -3.69 -21.95
CA VAL A 27 6.11 -3.15 -21.07
C VAL A 27 6.55 -3.16 -19.60
N ALA A 28 7.62 -3.89 -19.27
CA ALA A 28 8.07 -4.06 -17.89
C ALA A 28 8.53 -2.78 -17.18
N PRO A 29 9.15 -1.78 -17.84
CA PRO A 29 9.46 -0.50 -17.21
C PRO A 29 8.19 0.28 -16.79
N SER A 30 7.19 0.37 -17.68
CA SER A 30 5.92 1.01 -17.35
C SER A 30 5.21 0.29 -16.20
N TYR A 31 5.21 -1.04 -16.17
CA TYR A 31 4.55 -1.73 -15.05
C TYR A 31 5.34 -1.69 -13.74
N ARG A 32 6.67 -1.84 -13.76
CA ARG A 32 7.49 -1.98 -12.54
C ARG A 32 8.12 -0.66 -12.10
N THR A 33 8.87 -0.03 -13.01
CA THR A 33 9.68 1.14 -12.65
C THR A 33 8.83 2.39 -12.49
N GLU A 34 7.81 2.57 -13.34
CA GLU A 34 6.83 3.64 -13.16
C GLU A 34 5.98 3.40 -11.92
N SER A 35 5.53 2.18 -11.62
CA SER A 35 4.81 1.94 -10.35
C SER A 35 5.65 2.24 -9.11
N MET A 36 6.98 2.08 -9.19
CA MET A 36 7.89 2.32 -8.07
C MET A 36 8.24 3.79 -7.88
N HIS A 37 8.31 4.58 -8.96
CA HIS A 37 8.79 5.97 -8.92
C HIS A 37 7.81 7.00 -9.48
N GLY A 38 6.69 6.53 -10.03
CA GLY A 38 5.58 7.32 -10.52
C GLY A 38 4.95 8.03 -9.33
N ALA A 39 4.76 9.35 -9.47
CA ALA A 39 4.39 10.26 -8.39
C ALA A 39 5.41 10.37 -7.23
N GLY A 40 6.65 9.93 -7.43
CA GLY A 40 7.74 10.07 -6.48
C GLY A 40 8.28 8.73 -5.98
N SER A 41 9.46 8.77 -5.35
CA SER A 41 10.06 7.56 -4.77
C SER A 41 9.26 7.08 -3.55
N PRO A 42 9.37 5.80 -3.16
CA PRO A 42 8.67 5.28 -1.98
C PRO A 42 9.02 6.03 -0.69
N GLN A 43 10.22 6.62 -0.64
CA GLN A 43 10.65 7.44 0.49
C GLN A 43 9.85 8.74 0.60
N ALA A 44 9.44 9.34 -0.51
CA ALA A 44 8.61 10.54 -0.50
C ALA A 44 7.25 10.28 0.15
N GLN A 45 6.63 9.13 -0.16
CA GLN A 45 5.37 8.73 0.44
C GLN A 45 5.51 8.44 1.94
N LYS A 46 6.59 7.79 2.37
CA LYS A 46 6.87 7.56 3.81
C LYS A 46 6.92 8.87 4.60
N ILE A 47 7.61 9.88 4.06
CA ILE A 47 7.72 11.20 4.70
C ILE A 47 6.34 11.86 4.80
N MET A 48 5.50 11.76 3.76
CA MET A 48 4.15 12.33 3.80
C MET A 48 3.25 11.61 4.80
N ILE A 49 3.28 10.28 4.85
CA ILE A 49 2.54 9.50 5.84
C ILE A 49 2.98 9.87 7.26
N GLU A 50 4.28 10.05 7.50
CA GLU A 50 4.78 10.46 8.81
C GLU A 50 4.28 11.86 9.20
N ARG A 51 4.23 12.80 8.24
CA ARG A 51 3.73 14.17 8.46
C ARG A 51 2.23 14.23 8.72
N GLU A 52 1.45 13.41 8.03
CA GLU A 52 -0.01 13.35 8.16
C GLU A 52 -0.46 12.46 9.32
N THR A 53 0.42 11.59 9.82
CA THR A 53 0.13 10.74 10.96
C THR A 53 0.20 11.53 12.27
N ASP A 54 -0.92 11.57 12.99
CA ASP A 54 -0.92 12.04 14.37
C ASP A 54 -0.32 10.97 15.30
N MET A 55 0.99 11.07 15.51
CA MET A 55 1.73 10.17 16.42
C MET A 55 1.40 10.42 17.89
N GLY A 56 1.03 11.64 18.26
CA GLY A 56 0.68 11.99 19.64
C GLY A 56 -0.61 11.32 20.07
N LEU A 57 -1.62 11.37 19.20
CA LEU A 57 -2.88 10.65 19.36
C LEU A 57 -2.67 9.14 19.51
N LYS A 58 -1.87 8.53 18.64
CA LYS A 58 -1.60 7.08 18.72
C LYS A 58 -0.93 6.70 20.04
N GLN A 59 -0.06 7.55 20.57
CA GLN A 59 0.60 7.32 21.86
C GLN A 59 -0.37 7.44 23.04
N SER A 60 -1.24 8.46 23.08
CA SER A 60 -2.21 8.60 24.18
C SER A 60 -3.20 7.43 24.20
N LEU A 61 -3.68 7.00 23.03
CA LEU A 61 -4.55 5.83 22.89
C LEU A 61 -3.85 4.55 23.38
N ALA A 62 -2.58 4.35 23.02
CA ALA A 62 -1.81 3.19 23.49
C ALA A 62 -1.66 3.18 25.02
N ARG A 63 -1.42 4.34 25.65
CA ARG A 63 -1.30 4.47 27.11
C ARG A 63 -2.62 4.22 27.83
N SER A 64 -3.72 4.73 27.28
CA SER A 64 -5.09 4.47 27.75
C SER A 64 -5.42 2.97 27.71
N ILE A 65 -5.13 2.29 26.59
CA ILE A 65 -5.36 0.84 26.46
C ILE A 65 -4.46 0.04 27.41
N ALA A 66 -3.22 0.49 27.63
CA ALA A 66 -2.29 -0.14 28.57
C ALA A 66 -2.66 0.08 30.05
N GLY A 67 -3.69 0.89 30.35
CA GLY A 67 -4.10 1.20 31.72
C GLY A 67 -3.13 2.11 32.47
N ILE A 68 -2.26 2.83 31.76
CA ILE A 68 -1.33 3.81 32.33
C ILE A 68 -2.05 5.12 32.62
N ASP A 69 -2.93 5.54 31.71
CA ASP A 69 -3.77 6.73 31.83
C ASP A 69 -5.26 6.31 31.84
N GLU A 70 -6.17 7.25 32.16
CA GLU A 70 -7.60 6.99 32.10
C GLU A 70 -8.05 6.58 30.70
N ARG A 71 -9.03 5.67 30.66
CA ARG A 71 -9.51 5.08 29.41
C ARG A 71 -10.37 6.07 28.65
N GLU A 72 -9.75 6.88 27.80
CA GLU A 72 -10.45 7.83 26.91
C GLU A 72 -11.19 7.10 25.76
N ASP A 73 -12.36 7.62 25.36
CA ASP A 73 -13.12 7.13 24.20
C ASP A 73 -12.49 7.66 22.89
N PRO A 74 -11.96 6.78 22.02
CA PRO A 74 -11.28 7.19 20.78
C PRO A 74 -12.20 7.87 19.74
N LEU A 75 -13.53 7.79 19.89
CA LEU A 75 -14.49 8.38 18.95
C LEU A 75 -15.10 9.68 19.46
N ASP A 76 -14.78 10.10 20.70
CA ASP A 76 -15.24 11.38 21.24
C ASP A 76 -14.35 12.53 20.72
N PRO A 77 -14.88 13.45 19.90
CA PRO A 77 -14.12 14.60 19.40
C PRO A 77 -13.76 15.61 20.49
N ALA A 78 -14.38 15.55 21.67
CA ALA A 78 -14.09 16.41 22.81
C ALA A 78 -13.01 15.85 23.75
N SER A 79 -12.58 14.58 23.56
CA SER A 79 -11.49 13.99 24.32
C SER A 79 -10.14 14.65 23.97
N LYS A 80 -9.18 14.64 24.90
CA LYS A 80 -7.85 15.27 24.71
C LYS A 80 -7.11 14.67 23.50
N GLY A 81 -7.39 13.41 23.18
CA GLY A 81 -6.99 12.72 21.96
C GLY A 81 -8.14 12.43 21.00
N GLY A 82 -9.13 13.33 20.83
CA GLY A 82 -10.20 13.10 19.87
C GLY A 82 -9.65 13.06 18.45
N TRP A 83 -10.00 12.04 17.66
CA TRP A 83 -9.61 11.98 16.24
C TRP A 83 -10.16 13.20 15.49
N LYS A 84 -9.27 14.14 15.17
CA LYS A 84 -9.60 15.25 14.27
C LYS A 84 -9.68 14.68 12.87
N LYS A 85 -10.89 14.64 12.33
CA LYS A 85 -11.12 14.26 10.93
C LYS A 85 -10.17 15.09 10.06
N PRO A 86 -9.36 14.47 9.20
CA PRO A 86 -8.63 15.25 8.20
C PRO A 86 -9.66 16.01 7.37
N CYS A 87 -9.49 17.33 7.28
CA CYS A 87 -10.32 18.20 6.43
C CYS A 87 -10.25 17.76 4.97
#